data_AF-A0A950ECA8-F1
#
_entry.id   AF-A0A950ECA8-F1
#
_cell.length_a   1.000
_cell.length_b   1.000
_cell.length_c   1.000
_cell.angle_alpha   90.00
_cell.angle_beta   90.00
_cell.angle_gamma   90.00
#
_symmetry.space_group_name_H-M   'P 1'
#
loop_
_entity.id
_entity.type
_entity.pdbx_description
1 polymer ?
#
loop_
_entity_poly.entity_id
_entity_poly.type
_entity_poly.pdbx_seq_one_letter_code
_entity_poly.pdbx_strand_id
1 'polypeptide(L)'
;MATTVESKNKISKGWNFGSPQHSLTLEEFLDRKSLQFKFFNGSEPWIGDHDRVTWDNFFRFCTEEMDDLSKLTCGMVIEYCLSIVEKLTAKIKRPLTKTKIQDALAAAYEEAYENPVFQYRWAMRHPVVSEAVTLALRNRADRD
;
A
#
# COMPACT_ATOMS: atom_id res chain seq x y z
N MET A 1 -1.07 12.81 -31.12
CA MET A 1 -0.41 11.74 -30.36
C MET A 1 -1.12 11.65 -29.03
N ALA A 2 -2.08 10.74 -28.90
CA ALA A 2 -2.84 10.56 -27.67
C ALA A 2 -2.04 9.65 -26.75
N THR A 3 -1.46 10.21 -25.70
CA THR A 3 -0.84 9.48 -24.60
C THR A 3 -1.91 8.62 -23.95
N THR A 4 -1.79 7.32 -24.16
CA THR A 4 -2.56 6.26 -23.50
C THR A 4 -2.42 6.44 -21.99
N VAL A 5 -3.41 7.08 -21.37
CA VAL A 5 -3.46 7.27 -19.92
C VAL A 5 -3.48 5.88 -19.29
N GLU A 6 -2.43 5.59 -18.55
CA GLU A 6 -2.12 4.30 -17.94
C GLU A 6 -3.34 3.73 -17.20
N SER A 7 -3.96 2.71 -17.78
CA SER A 7 -4.89 1.81 -17.08
C SER A 7 -4.17 0.90 -16.07
N LYS A 8 -3.07 1.34 -15.45
CA LYS A 8 -2.19 0.50 -14.65
C LYS A 8 -2.41 0.71 -13.16
N ASN A 9 -2.41 -0.42 -12.46
CA ASN A 9 -2.32 -0.59 -11.01
C ASN A 9 -3.64 -0.61 -10.23
N LYS A 10 -4.57 -1.49 -10.66
CA LYS A 10 -5.14 -2.43 -9.68
C LYS A 10 -4.01 -3.39 -9.33
N ILE A 11 -3.67 -3.59 -8.05
CA ILE A 11 -2.53 -4.46 -7.73
C ILE A 11 -2.76 -5.83 -8.37
N SER A 12 -1.72 -6.39 -8.96
CA SER A 12 -1.78 -7.74 -9.50
C SER A 12 -2.23 -8.71 -8.39
N LYS A 13 -3.10 -9.68 -8.72
CA LYS A 13 -3.69 -10.68 -7.81
C LYS A 13 -2.68 -11.59 -7.06
N GLY A 14 -1.40 -11.21 -6.99
CA GLY A 14 -0.30 -12.02 -6.48
C GLY A 14 0.13 -11.76 -5.04
N TRP A 15 -0.40 -10.74 -4.37
CA TRP A 15 -0.09 -10.45 -2.97
C TRP A 15 -0.87 -11.33 -2.01
N ASN A 16 -0.18 -11.87 -1.01
CA ASN A 16 -0.76 -12.71 0.04
C ASN A 16 -0.69 -11.97 1.38
N PHE A 17 -1.85 -11.71 1.99
CA PHE A 17 -2.01 -11.04 3.29
C PHE A 17 -2.31 -12.02 4.44
N GLY A 18 -2.09 -13.31 4.21
CA GLY A 18 -2.26 -14.39 5.18
C GLY A 18 -0.93 -15.08 5.50
N SER A 19 -0.99 -16.38 5.75
CA SER A 19 0.21 -17.21 5.90
C SER A 19 0.52 -17.95 4.58
N PRO A 20 1.71 -18.55 4.45
CA PRO A 20 2.01 -19.43 3.32
C PRO A 20 1.03 -20.61 3.19
N GLN A 21 0.48 -21.09 4.31
CA GLN A 21 -0.47 -22.21 4.36
C GLN A 21 -1.92 -21.76 4.14
N HIS A 22 -2.23 -20.49 4.40
CA HIS A 22 -3.57 -19.94 4.28
C HIS A 22 -3.50 -18.53 3.69
N SER A 23 -3.54 -18.47 2.35
CA SER A 23 -3.48 -17.22 1.62
C SER A 23 -4.73 -16.39 1.85
N LEU A 24 -4.55 -15.08 2.07
CA LEU A 24 -5.65 -14.13 2.17
C LEU A 24 -5.53 -13.05 1.12
N THR A 25 -6.67 -12.65 0.57
CA THR A 25 -6.84 -11.41 -0.18
C THR A 25 -6.81 -10.20 0.76
N LEU A 26 -6.66 -9.00 0.19
CA LEU A 26 -6.70 -7.75 0.95
C LEU A 26 -8.05 -7.56 1.66
N GLU A 27 -9.14 -7.89 0.98
CA GLU A 27 -10.50 -7.78 1.53
C GLU A 27 -10.67 -8.70 2.75
N GLU A 28 -10.28 -9.96 2.64
CA GLU A 28 -10.35 -10.92 3.75
C GLU A 28 -9.44 -10.52 4.92
N PHE A 29 -8.26 -9.96 4.65
CA PHE A 29 -7.39 -9.42 5.68
C PHE A 29 -8.07 -8.26 6.42
N LEU A 30 -8.64 -7.31 5.69
CA LEU A 30 -9.33 -6.14 6.27
C LEU A 30 -10.59 -6.55 7.05
N ASP A 31 -11.34 -7.55 6.58
CA ASP A 31 -12.47 -8.12 7.30
C ASP A 31 -12.03 -8.70 8.64
N ARG A 32 -10.98 -9.53 8.65
CA ARG A 32 -10.44 -10.08 9.90
C ARG A 32 -9.92 -8.98 10.81
N LYS A 33 -9.29 -7.94 10.25
CA LYS A 33 -8.80 -6.80 11.03
C LYS A 33 -9.91 -5.97 11.62
N SER A 34 -11.07 -5.87 10.97
CA SER A 34 -12.23 -5.13 11.50
C SER A 34 -12.75 -5.71 12.83
N LEU A 35 -12.43 -6.97 13.13
CA LEU A 35 -12.76 -7.61 14.41
C LEU A 35 -11.83 -7.18 15.55
N GLN A 36 -10.66 -6.62 15.23
CA GLN A 36 -9.59 -6.30 16.19
C GLN A 36 -9.22 -4.80 16.19
N PHE A 37 -9.52 -4.09 15.10
CA PHE A 37 -9.18 -2.70 14.87
C PHE A 37 -10.45 -1.90 14.56
N LYS A 38 -10.60 -0.76 15.22
CA LYS A 38 -11.74 0.12 15.00
C LYS A 38 -11.42 1.08 13.86
N PHE A 39 -11.91 0.77 12.67
CA PHE A 39 -11.85 1.70 11.53
C PHE A 39 -12.77 2.90 11.74
N PHE A 40 -12.40 4.01 11.12
CA PHE A 40 -13.29 5.16 11.02
C PHE A 40 -14.57 4.79 10.26
N ASN A 41 -15.71 5.28 10.76
CA ASN A 41 -17.04 5.00 10.22
C ASN A 41 -17.80 6.27 9.83
N GLY A 42 -17.15 7.43 9.86
CA GLY A 42 -17.73 8.68 9.40
C GLY A 42 -17.75 8.80 7.88
N SER A 43 -18.29 9.92 7.39
CA SER A 43 -18.31 10.21 5.95
C SER A 43 -16.94 10.66 5.48
N GLU A 44 -16.46 10.05 4.41
CA GLU A 44 -15.22 10.43 3.72
C GLU A 44 -15.58 10.99 2.33
N PRO A 45 -16.11 12.22 2.25
CA PRO A 45 -16.63 12.80 1.00
C PRO A 45 -15.56 12.92 -0.09
N TRP A 46 -14.28 12.95 0.29
CA TRP A 46 -13.15 12.96 -0.64
C TRP A 46 -12.95 11.64 -1.40
N ILE A 47 -13.55 10.51 -0.96
CA ILE A 47 -13.42 9.22 -1.67
C ILE A 47 -14.33 9.15 -2.89
N GLY A 48 -15.49 9.84 -2.87
CA GLY A 48 -16.58 9.64 -3.82
C GLY A 48 -16.20 9.82 -5.29
N ASP A 49 -15.19 10.64 -5.58
CA ASP A 49 -14.72 10.94 -6.94
C ASP A 49 -13.47 10.14 -7.35
N HIS A 50 -12.94 9.31 -6.45
CA HIS A 50 -11.64 8.64 -6.63
C HIS A 50 -11.76 7.12 -6.51
N ASP A 51 -11.42 6.42 -7.58
CA ASP A 51 -11.42 4.94 -7.62
C ASP A 51 -10.15 4.32 -7.02
N ARG A 52 -9.11 5.12 -6.78
CA ARG A 52 -7.80 4.70 -6.26
C ARG A 52 -7.01 5.85 -5.64
N VAL A 53 -6.01 5.46 -4.84
CA VAL A 53 -4.98 6.38 -4.35
C VAL A 53 -3.85 6.50 -5.38
N THR A 54 -3.53 7.74 -5.73
CA THR A 54 -2.43 8.17 -6.61
C THR A 54 -1.50 9.09 -5.84
N TRP A 55 -0.38 9.48 -6.44
CA TRP A 55 0.52 10.45 -5.81
C TRP A 55 -0.15 11.83 -5.61
N ASP A 56 -1.07 12.24 -6.50
CA ASP A 56 -1.69 13.56 -6.48
C ASP A 56 -2.76 13.67 -5.39
N ASN A 57 -3.49 12.59 -5.12
CA ASN A 57 -4.59 12.56 -4.19
C ASN A 57 -4.23 11.93 -2.84
N PHE A 58 -3.01 11.39 -2.65
CA PHE A 58 -2.59 10.65 -1.46
C PHE A 58 -2.96 11.34 -0.14
N PHE A 59 -2.64 12.62 0.02
CA PHE A 59 -2.90 13.34 1.27
C PHE A 59 -4.38 13.70 1.50
N ARG A 60 -5.24 13.50 0.50
CA ARG A 60 -6.69 13.53 0.70
C ARG A 60 -7.16 12.26 1.42
N PHE A 61 -6.52 11.13 1.16
CA PHE A 61 -6.82 9.85 1.78
C PHE A 61 -6.07 9.63 3.09
N CYS A 62 -4.85 10.16 3.21
CA CYS A 62 -3.97 9.93 4.35
C CYS A 62 -3.48 11.26 4.92
N THR A 63 -4.30 11.87 5.79
CA THR A 63 -4.02 13.13 6.47
C THR A 63 -3.00 12.92 7.60
N GLU A 64 -2.65 13.99 8.33
CA GLU A 64 -1.77 13.89 9.52
C GLU A 64 -2.39 13.04 10.64
N GLU A 65 -3.72 13.10 10.77
CA GLU A 65 -4.53 12.34 11.72
C GLU A 65 -4.88 10.98 11.11
N MET A 66 -3.86 10.13 10.99
CA MET A 66 -3.95 8.82 10.33
C MET A 66 -4.88 7.83 11.04
N ASP A 67 -5.40 8.14 12.21
CA ASP A 67 -6.31 7.28 12.97
C ASP A 67 -7.74 7.22 12.36
N ASP A 68 -8.05 8.12 11.42
CA ASP A 68 -9.38 8.28 10.83
C ASP A 68 -9.57 7.59 9.47
N LEU A 69 -8.76 6.58 9.16
CA LEU A 69 -8.94 5.84 7.91
C LEU A 69 -10.09 4.83 8.03
N SER A 70 -11.06 4.89 7.11
CA SER A 70 -12.02 3.80 7.01
C SER A 70 -11.36 2.52 6.49
N LYS A 71 -12.08 1.41 6.62
CA LYS A 71 -11.67 0.13 6.04
C LYS A 71 -11.42 0.25 4.52
N LEU A 72 -12.26 1.01 3.81
CA LEU A 72 -12.14 1.22 2.37
C LEU A 72 -10.87 2.02 2.04
N THR A 73 -10.67 3.15 2.71
CA THR A 73 -9.47 4.00 2.55
C THR A 73 -8.20 3.22 2.86
N CYS A 74 -8.19 2.46 3.96
CA CYS A 74 -7.08 1.57 4.29
C CYS A 74 -6.76 0.61 3.15
N GLY A 75 -7.77 -0.01 2.55
CA GLY A 75 -7.59 -0.85 1.37
C GLY A 75 -6.86 -0.12 0.26
N MET A 76 -7.37 1.04 -0.17
CA MET A 76 -6.77 1.82 -1.25
C MET A 76 -5.34 2.28 -0.94
N VAL A 77 -5.06 2.68 0.30
CA VAL A 77 -3.72 3.08 0.74
C VAL A 77 -2.75 1.89 0.74
N ILE A 78 -3.19 0.70 1.17
CA ILE A 78 -2.39 -0.52 1.09
C ILE A 78 -2.07 -0.84 -0.37
N GLU A 79 -3.05 -0.70 -1.27
CA GLU A 79 -2.83 -0.92 -2.70
C GLU A 79 -1.79 0.04 -3.28
N TYR A 80 -1.87 1.30 -2.90
CA TYR A 80 -0.92 2.32 -3.30
C TYR A 80 0.50 2.00 -2.83
N CYS A 81 0.67 1.66 -1.54
CA CYS A 81 1.96 1.27 -0.97
C CYS A 81 2.59 0.08 -1.70
N LEU A 82 1.80 -0.97 -1.97
CA LEU A 82 2.29 -2.15 -2.69
C LEU A 82 2.67 -1.80 -4.14
N SER A 83 1.93 -0.90 -4.80
CA SER A 83 2.28 -0.44 -6.14
C SER A 83 3.64 0.29 -6.19
N ILE A 84 3.98 1.05 -5.16
CA ILE A 84 5.29 1.70 -5.01
C ILE A 84 6.38 0.64 -4.88
N VAL A 85 6.14 -0.38 -4.06
CA VAL A 85 7.10 -1.48 -3.91
C VAL A 85 7.26 -2.27 -5.21
N GLU A 86 6.19 -2.55 -5.96
CA GLU A 86 6.31 -3.20 -7.28
C GLU A 86 7.20 -2.40 -8.25
N LYS A 87 7.01 -1.07 -8.30
CA LYS A 87 7.81 -0.19 -9.14
C LYS A 87 9.29 -0.16 -8.74
N LEU A 88 9.60 -0.23 -7.44
CA LEU A 88 10.98 -0.27 -6.94
C LEU A 88 11.61 -1.64 -7.16
N THR A 89 10.89 -2.71 -6.84
CA THR A 89 11.39 -4.10 -6.97
C THR A 89 11.68 -4.50 -8.40
N ALA A 90 10.95 -3.95 -9.38
CA ALA A 90 11.26 -4.11 -10.80
C ALA A 90 12.67 -3.63 -11.19
N LYS A 91 13.29 -2.74 -10.39
CA LYS A 91 14.64 -2.21 -10.63
C LYS A 91 15.73 -3.00 -9.88
N ILE A 92 15.37 -3.93 -8.99
CA ILE A 92 16.30 -4.67 -8.14
C ILE A 92 16.76 -5.95 -8.85
N LYS A 93 18.07 -6.19 -8.90
CA LYS A 93 18.62 -7.47 -9.37
C LYS A 93 18.33 -8.59 -8.37
N ARG A 94 17.74 -9.68 -8.86
CA ARG A 94 17.42 -10.90 -8.09
C ARG A 94 18.68 -11.46 -7.38
N PRO A 95 18.53 -12.16 -6.24
CA PRO A 95 17.28 -12.50 -5.53
C PRO A 95 16.69 -11.30 -4.79
N LEU A 96 15.36 -11.32 -4.59
CA LEU A 96 14.57 -10.20 -4.10
C LEU A 96 14.30 -10.38 -2.60
N THR A 97 15.20 -9.88 -1.76
CA THR A 97 15.10 -10.05 -0.30
C THR A 97 14.46 -8.82 0.36
N LYS A 98 13.81 -9.02 1.51
CA LYS A 98 13.23 -7.92 2.32
C LYS A 98 14.24 -6.79 2.54
N THR A 99 15.49 -7.12 2.86
CA THR A 99 16.57 -6.15 3.07
C THR A 99 16.81 -5.30 1.82
N LYS A 100 16.94 -5.90 0.64
CA LYS A 100 17.13 -5.15 -0.62
C LYS A 100 15.95 -4.23 -0.94
N ILE A 101 14.73 -4.64 -0.61
CA ILE A 101 13.54 -3.79 -0.77
C ILE A 101 13.63 -2.59 0.18
N GLN A 102 13.98 -2.83 1.44
CA GLN A 102 14.15 -1.76 2.44
C GLN A 102 15.28 -0.80 2.07
N ASP A 103 16.40 -1.31 1.57
CA ASP A 103 17.52 -0.49 1.09
C ASP A 103 17.12 0.35 -0.12
N ALA A 104 16.36 -0.20 -1.06
CA ALA A 104 15.85 0.53 -2.22
C ALA A 104 14.86 1.63 -1.80
N LEU A 105 13.98 1.35 -0.84
CA LEU A 105 13.09 2.34 -0.24
C LEU A 105 13.88 3.42 0.52
N ALA A 106 14.95 3.06 1.21
CA ALA A 106 15.80 4.03 1.91
C ALA A 106 16.58 4.92 0.93
N ALA A 107 17.14 4.35 -0.14
CA ALA A 107 17.89 5.08 -1.15
C ALA A 107 17.02 6.01 -2.00
N ALA A 108 15.75 5.66 -2.21
CA ALA A 108 14.80 6.48 -2.95
C ALA A 108 14.03 7.47 -2.05
N TYR A 109 14.28 7.47 -0.73
CA TYR A 109 13.62 8.39 0.18
C TYR A 109 14.19 9.80 0.04
N GLU A 110 13.29 10.75 -0.20
CA GLU A 110 13.52 12.18 -0.14
C GLU A 110 12.25 12.78 0.43
N GLU A 111 12.38 13.70 1.40
CA GLU A 111 11.25 14.36 2.06
C GLU A 111 10.63 15.42 1.13
N ALA A 112 10.01 14.95 0.06
CA ALA A 112 9.35 15.75 -0.94
C ALA A 112 7.93 15.22 -1.15
N TYR A 113 6.96 16.14 -1.26
CA TYR A 113 5.54 15.81 -1.46
C TYR A 113 5.32 14.91 -2.69
N GLU A 114 6.07 15.17 -3.76
CA GLU A 114 6.01 14.44 -5.03
C GLU A 114 6.70 13.08 -4.98
N ASN A 115 7.38 12.74 -3.88
CA ASN A 115 8.08 11.47 -3.75
C ASN A 115 7.13 10.36 -3.23
N PRO A 116 6.80 9.33 -4.03
CA PRO A 116 5.95 8.23 -3.58
C PRO A 116 6.54 7.45 -2.40
N VAL A 117 7.85 7.46 -2.22
CA VAL A 117 8.53 6.78 -1.10
C VAL A 117 8.35 7.55 0.21
N PHE A 118 8.27 8.88 0.15
CA PHE A 118 7.85 9.69 1.30
C PHE A 118 6.41 9.35 1.70
N GLN A 119 5.50 9.31 0.73
CA GLN A 119 4.10 8.92 0.96
C GLN A 119 3.96 7.47 1.45
N TYR A 120 4.78 6.54 0.96
CA TYR A 120 4.87 5.19 1.51
C TYR A 120 5.23 5.23 2.99
N ARG A 121 6.30 5.95 3.38
CA ARG A 121 6.68 6.05 4.80
C ARG A 121 5.61 6.71 5.65
N TRP A 122 4.91 7.70 5.09
CA TRP A 122 3.76 8.33 5.72
C TRP A 122 2.68 7.29 6.00
N ALA A 123 2.20 6.58 4.99
CA ALA A 123 1.18 5.53 5.09
C ALA A 123 1.54 4.42 6.09
N MET A 124 2.83 4.05 6.18
CA MET A 124 3.31 3.01 7.10
C MET A 124 3.21 3.38 8.59
N ARG A 125 2.86 4.62 8.95
CA ARG A 125 2.52 5.01 10.33
C ARG A 125 1.15 4.45 10.76
N HIS A 126 0.25 4.13 9.82
CA HIS A 126 -1.05 3.53 10.16
C HIS A 126 -0.86 2.03 10.46
N PRO A 127 -1.30 1.52 11.63
CA PRO A 127 -0.99 0.17 12.08
C PRO A 127 -1.49 -0.92 11.13
N VAL A 128 -2.70 -0.78 10.60
CA VAL A 128 -3.28 -1.76 9.66
C VAL A 128 -2.53 -1.75 8.32
N VAL A 129 -2.14 -0.57 7.83
CA VAL A 129 -1.40 -0.44 6.58
C VAL A 129 -0.02 -1.07 6.73
N SER A 130 0.67 -0.72 7.82
CA SER A 130 2.00 -1.22 8.15
C SER A 130 2.04 -2.75 8.23
N GLU A 131 1.06 -3.34 8.93
CA GLU A 131 0.95 -4.79 9.07
C GLU A 131 0.67 -5.47 7.72
N ALA A 132 -0.32 -4.98 6.96
CA ALA A 132 -0.70 -5.54 5.67
C ALA A 132 0.47 -5.54 4.68
N VAL A 133 1.14 -4.39 4.54
CA VAL A 133 2.28 -4.22 3.63
C VAL A 133 3.45 -5.09 4.07
N THR A 134 3.78 -5.10 5.37
CA THR A 134 4.89 -5.91 5.89
C THR A 134 4.66 -7.41 5.66
N LEU A 135 3.44 -7.87 5.89
CA LEU A 135 3.05 -9.27 5.69
C LEU A 135 3.11 -9.66 4.20
N ALA A 136 2.54 -8.82 3.34
CA ALA A 136 2.57 -9.01 1.89
C ALA A 136 4.01 -9.06 1.35
N LEU A 137 4.90 -8.18 1.82
CA LEU A 137 6.30 -8.16 1.44
C LEU A 137 7.06 -9.41 1.90
N ARG A 138 6.83 -9.83 3.14
CA ARG A 138 7.42 -11.07 3.68
C ARG A 138 7.02 -12.27 2.83
N ASN A 139 5.72 -12.44 2.59
CA ASN A 139 5.18 -13.56 1.82
C ASN A 139 5.64 -13.55 0.35
N ARG A 140 5.99 -12.38 -0.20
CA ARG A 140 6.56 -12.28 -1.55
C ARG A 140 8.04 -12.65 -1.57
N ALA A 141 8.83 -12.20 -0.59
CA ALA A 141 10.25 -12.51 -0.49
C ALA A 141 10.50 -14.01 -0.21
N ASP A 142 9.58 -14.70 0.46
CA ASP A 142 9.67 -16.16 0.71
C ASP A 142 9.31 -17.02 -0.54
N ARG A 143 8.82 -16.41 -1.65
CA ARG A 143 8.42 -17.12 -2.89
C ARG A 143 9.44 -17.05 -4.03
N ASP A 144 10.41 -16.14 -3.98
CA ASP A 144 11.48 -15.97 -4.99
C ASP A 144 12.79 -16.64 -4.52
#